data_AF-A0A8T3XP32-F1
#
_entry.id   AF-A0A8T3XP32-F1
#
_cell.length_a   1.000
_cell.length_b   1.000
_cell.length_c   1.000
_cell.angle_alpha   90.00
_cell.angle_beta   90.00
_cell.angle_gamma   90.00
#
_symmetry.space_group_name_H-M   'P 1'
#
loop_
_entity.id
_entity.type
_entity.pdbx_description
1 polymer ?
#
loop_
_entity_poly.entity_id
_entity_poly.type
_entity_poly.pdbx_seq_one_letter_code
_entity_poly.pdbx_strand_id
1 'polypeptide(L)'
;MDFDKIVMERYATKLFDGRKLPQAKVDELLELIRYAPSSFNIQPWKIIVTTDAELKEKLSPAAWHQKQITSCSHLLVFCANKDIAGNIDKLEKQMIQNGAKPESIKDYIQMMRDFEKGLSEAEKLS
;
A
#
# COMPACT_ATOMS: atom_id res chain seq x y z
N MET A 1 21.15 2.41 -13.97
CA MET A 1 19.98 2.90 -14.73
C MET A 1 19.47 4.08 -13.97
N ASP A 2 19.34 5.22 -14.63
CA ASP A 2 19.02 6.48 -13.98
C ASP A 2 17.51 6.55 -13.70
N PHE A 3 17.13 7.11 -12.54
CA PHE A 3 15.75 7.10 -12.04
C PHE A 3 14.79 7.83 -12.99
N ASP A 4 15.24 8.96 -13.54
CA ASP A 4 14.54 9.76 -14.54
C ASP A 4 14.14 8.93 -15.77
N LYS A 5 15.05 8.09 -16.27
CA LYS A 5 14.78 7.19 -17.39
C LYS A 5 13.68 6.19 -17.07
N ILE A 6 13.72 5.55 -15.89
CA ILE A 6 12.68 4.60 -15.45
C ILE A 6 11.31 5.27 -15.44
N VAL A 7 11.24 6.48 -14.89
CA VAL A 7 9.98 7.24 -14.76
C VAL A 7 9.43 7.66 -16.13
N MET A 8 10.30 8.05 -17.07
CA MET A 8 9.89 8.48 -18.41
C MET A 8 9.52 7.33 -19.34
N GLU A 9 10.18 6.17 -19.22
CA GLU A 9 9.96 5.02 -20.13
C GLU A 9 8.80 4.11 -19.69
N ARG A 10 8.38 4.18 -18.42
CA ARG A 10 7.25 3.38 -17.95
C ARG A 10 5.95 3.72 -18.71
N TYR A 11 5.15 2.71 -18.99
CA TYR A 11 3.85 2.88 -19.63
C TYR A 11 2.80 1.97 -19.00
N ALA A 12 1.52 2.27 -19.26
CA ALA A 12 0.41 1.48 -18.75
C ALA A 12 0.16 0.24 -19.63
N THR A 13 0.80 -0.89 -19.29
CA THR A 13 0.59 -2.17 -19.99
C THR A 13 -0.87 -2.63 -19.92
N LYS A 14 -1.45 -2.98 -21.06
CA LYS A 14 -2.87 -3.39 -21.19
C LYS A 14 -3.07 -4.88 -21.44
N LEU A 15 -2.01 -5.60 -21.79
CA LEU A 15 -2.01 -7.04 -22.02
C LEU A 15 -0.64 -7.62 -21.65
N PHE A 16 -0.64 -8.72 -20.91
CA PHE A 16 0.57 -9.43 -20.53
C PHE A 16 0.66 -10.78 -21.25
N ASP A 17 1.87 -11.28 -21.44
CA ASP A 17 2.18 -12.50 -22.21
C ASP A 17 2.06 -13.81 -21.41
N GLY A 18 1.54 -13.75 -20.19
CA GLY A 18 1.34 -14.91 -19.32
C GLY A 18 2.60 -15.39 -18.58
N ARG A 19 3.78 -14.77 -18.79
CA ARG A 19 4.97 -15.09 -18.01
C ARG A 19 4.74 -14.76 -16.53
N LYS A 20 5.08 -15.70 -15.64
CA LYS A 20 5.03 -15.48 -14.20
C LYS A 20 6.31 -14.86 -13.69
N LEU A 21 6.19 -13.81 -12.89
CA LEU A 21 7.32 -13.24 -12.15
C LEU A 21 7.69 -14.16 -10.98
N PRO A 22 8.99 -14.32 -10.66
CA PRO A 22 9.43 -14.97 -9.43
C PRO A 22 8.90 -14.24 -8.18
N GLN A 23 8.50 -14.98 -7.15
CA GLN A 23 7.95 -14.41 -5.92
C GLN A 23 8.93 -13.40 -5.27
N ALA A 24 10.22 -13.71 -5.25
CA ALA A 24 11.25 -12.82 -4.70
C ALA A 24 11.27 -11.43 -5.36
N LYS A 25 10.93 -11.32 -6.65
CA LYS A 25 10.82 -10.03 -7.34
C LYS A 25 9.59 -9.24 -6.89
N VAL A 26 8.50 -9.93 -6.60
CA VAL A 26 7.28 -9.29 -6.07
C VAL A 26 7.51 -8.83 -4.64
N ASP A 27 8.19 -9.63 -3.82
CA ASP A 27 8.53 -9.26 -2.44
C ASP A 27 9.45 -8.03 -2.40
N GLU A 28 10.45 -7.96 -3.29
CA GLU A 28 11.30 -6.77 -3.45
C GLU A 28 10.46 -5.52 -3.81
N LEU A 29 9.48 -5.64 -4.71
CA LEU A 29 8.58 -4.53 -5.06
C LEU A 29 7.71 -4.09 -3.89
N LEU A 30 7.16 -5.04 -3.12
CA LEU A 30 6.35 -4.73 -1.93
C LEU A 30 7.18 -4.03 -0.86
N GLU A 31 8.44 -4.40 -0.71
CA GLU A 31 9.35 -3.73 0.20
C GLU A 31 9.63 -2.30 -0.24
N LEU A 32 9.88 -2.06 -1.53
CA LEU A 32 10.02 -0.69 -2.06
C LEU A 32 8.75 0.14 -1.84
N ILE A 33 7.56 -0.46 -2.01
CA ILE A 33 6.29 0.22 -1.72
C ILE A 33 6.19 0.58 -0.24
N ARG A 34 6.67 -0.27 0.68
CA ARG A 34 6.70 0.01 2.12
C ARG A 34 7.56 1.23 2.47
N TYR A 35 8.58 1.53 1.67
CA TYR A 35 9.43 2.71 1.84
C TYR A 35 8.83 3.99 1.24
N ALA A 36 7.68 3.93 0.56
CA ALA A 36 7.00 5.13 0.08
C ALA A 36 6.56 6.02 1.26
N PRO A 37 6.70 7.35 1.15
CA PRO A 37 6.28 8.26 2.21
C PRO A 37 4.77 8.23 2.41
N SER A 38 4.33 8.44 3.66
CA SER A 38 2.92 8.60 4.02
C SER A 38 2.73 9.70 5.05
N SER A 39 1.52 10.27 5.11
CA SER A 39 1.17 11.23 6.16
C SER A 39 1.43 10.62 7.53
N PHE A 40 2.11 11.37 8.40
CA PHE A 40 2.58 10.91 9.72
C PHE A 40 3.40 9.62 9.75
N ASN A 41 3.78 9.08 8.59
CA ASN A 41 4.34 7.74 8.42
C ASN A 41 3.45 6.58 8.91
N ILE A 42 2.13 6.78 9.03
CA ILE A 42 1.21 5.74 9.54
C ILE A 42 0.86 4.67 8.49
N GLN A 43 1.24 4.85 7.23
CA GLN A 43 1.04 3.88 6.13
C GLN A 43 -0.39 3.34 6.05
N PRO A 44 -1.40 4.21 5.77
CA PRO A 44 -2.83 3.86 5.87
C PRO A 44 -3.32 3.06 4.65
N TRP A 45 -2.54 2.07 4.21
CA TRP A 45 -2.87 1.19 3.10
C TRP A 45 -2.70 -0.28 3.48
N LYS A 46 -3.48 -1.12 2.82
CA LYS A 46 -3.28 -2.56 2.75
C LYS A 46 -3.18 -2.96 1.29
N ILE A 47 -2.23 -3.82 0.98
CA ILE A 47 -2.03 -4.33 -0.38
C ILE A 47 -2.39 -5.81 -0.36
N ILE A 48 -3.39 -6.18 -1.15
CA ILE A 48 -3.75 -7.57 -1.38
C ILE A 48 -3.09 -8.00 -2.68
N VAL A 49 -2.25 -9.04 -2.62
CA VAL A 49 -1.58 -9.61 -3.78
C VAL A 49 -2.26 -10.92 -4.12
N THR A 50 -2.70 -11.09 -5.37
CA THR A 50 -3.26 -12.37 -5.83
C THR A 50 -2.67 -12.84 -7.15
N THR A 51 -2.38 -14.14 -7.19
CA THR A 51 -2.03 -14.89 -8.41
C THR A 51 -3.15 -15.82 -8.86
N ASP A 52 -4.23 -15.94 -8.07
CA ASP A 52 -5.34 -16.85 -8.31
C ASP A 52 -6.13 -16.42 -9.56
N ALA A 53 -6.20 -17.32 -10.53
CA ALA A 53 -6.87 -17.07 -11.81
C ALA A 53 -8.39 -16.93 -11.63
N GLU A 54 -9.01 -17.77 -10.79
CA GLU A 54 -10.46 -17.71 -10.54
C GLU A 54 -10.83 -16.42 -9.82
N LEU A 55 -10.02 -15.99 -8.85
CA LEU A 55 -10.25 -14.72 -8.16
C LEU A 55 -10.09 -13.53 -9.11
N LYS A 56 -9.08 -13.54 -9.99
CA LYS A 56 -8.89 -12.48 -10.99
C LYS A 56 -10.07 -12.41 -11.97
N GLU A 57 -10.59 -13.56 -12.41
CA GLU A 57 -11.79 -13.60 -13.24
C GLU A 57 -13.03 -13.06 -12.50
N LYS A 58 -13.20 -13.39 -11.21
CA LYS A 58 -14.28 -12.83 -10.37
C LYS A 58 -14.17 -11.31 -10.18
N LEU A 59 -12.95 -10.75 -10.16
CA LEU A 59 -12.70 -9.30 -10.05
C LEU A 59 -12.88 -8.56 -11.39
N SER A 60 -12.74 -9.25 -12.52
CA SER A 60 -12.77 -8.68 -13.87
C SER A 60 -14.01 -7.79 -14.15
N PRO A 61 -15.26 -8.17 -13.76
CA PRO A 61 -16.42 -7.32 -13.96
C PRO A 61 -16.35 -5.98 -13.23
N ALA A 62 -15.82 -5.97 -12.00
CA ALA A 62 -15.64 -4.74 -11.21
C ALA A 62 -14.57 -3.81 -11.82
N ALA A 63 -13.71 -4.35 -12.68
CA ALA A 63 -12.72 -3.61 -13.44
C ALA A 63 -13.10 -3.44 -14.92
N TRP A 64 -14.39 -3.50 -15.27
CA TRP A 64 -14.93 -3.34 -16.63
C TRP A 64 -14.33 -4.33 -17.65
N HIS A 65 -14.08 -5.56 -17.22
CA HIS A 65 -13.56 -6.65 -18.07
C HIS A 65 -12.21 -6.34 -18.74
N GLN A 66 -11.41 -5.47 -18.13
CA GLN A 66 -10.10 -5.10 -18.62
C GLN A 66 -9.13 -6.29 -18.62
N LYS A 67 -8.60 -6.64 -19.81
CA LYS A 67 -7.75 -7.83 -20.01
C LYS A 67 -6.47 -7.85 -19.18
N GLN A 68 -5.94 -6.69 -18.78
CA GLN A 68 -4.77 -6.64 -17.90
C GLN A 68 -5.02 -7.29 -16.52
N ILE A 69 -6.27 -7.34 -16.04
CA ILE A 69 -6.60 -7.94 -14.75
C ILE A 69 -6.37 -9.45 -14.78
N THR A 70 -6.81 -10.11 -15.86
CA THR A 70 -6.76 -11.57 -15.97
C THR A 70 -5.47 -12.07 -16.62
N SER A 71 -4.81 -11.26 -17.46
CA SER A 71 -3.55 -11.64 -18.10
C SER A 71 -2.30 -11.41 -17.22
N CYS A 72 -2.37 -10.54 -16.20
CA CYS A 72 -1.20 -10.23 -15.38
C CYS A 72 -0.71 -11.43 -14.53
N SER A 73 0.59 -11.46 -14.25
CA SER A 73 1.18 -12.45 -13.34
C SER A 73 0.66 -12.29 -11.90
N HIS A 74 0.72 -11.08 -11.37
CA HIS A 74 0.27 -10.74 -10.01
C HIS A 74 -0.65 -9.52 -10.10
N LEU A 75 -1.80 -9.58 -9.44
CA LEU A 75 -2.69 -8.44 -9.27
C LEU A 75 -2.49 -7.87 -7.88
N LEU A 76 -2.08 -6.60 -7.80
CA LEU A 76 -1.95 -5.84 -6.56
C LEU A 76 -3.18 -4.95 -6.41
N VAL A 77 -3.98 -5.18 -5.38
CA VAL A 77 -5.14 -4.37 -5.03
C VAL A 77 -4.77 -3.50 -3.82
N PHE A 78 -4.72 -2.20 -4.03
CA PHE A 78 -4.49 -1.22 -2.98
C PHE A 78 -5.82 -0.86 -2.32
N CYS A 79 -5.87 -1.02 -1.01
CA CYS A 79 -7.03 -0.70 -0.19
C CYS A 79 -6.64 0.37 0.83
N ALA A 80 -7.49 1.39 0.99
CA ALA A 80 -7.39 2.29 2.14
C ALA A 80 -7.59 1.48 3.43
N ASN A 81 -6.72 1.69 4.42
CA ASN A 81 -6.89 1.15 5.76
C ASN A 81 -7.45 2.23 6.69
N LYS A 82 -8.77 2.17 6.94
CA LYS A 82 -9.47 3.13 7.79
C LYS A 82 -9.13 3.03 9.27
N ASP A 83 -8.42 1.98 9.69
CA ASP A 83 -7.98 1.82 11.07
C ASP A 83 -6.78 2.73 11.36
N ILE A 84 -7.02 4.04 11.31
CA ILE A 84 -6.01 5.07 11.57
C ILE A 84 -5.48 4.93 13.00
N ALA A 85 -6.34 4.63 13.97
CA ALA A 85 -5.94 4.40 15.34
C ALA A 85 -4.96 3.22 15.47
N GLY A 86 -5.28 2.06 14.88
CA GLY A 86 -4.37 0.91 14.88
C GLY A 86 -3.07 1.17 14.13
N ASN A 87 -3.10 2.00 13.07
CA ASN A 87 -1.89 2.42 12.36
C ASN A 87 -0.99 3.32 13.22
N ILE A 88 -1.57 4.24 14.01
CA ILE A 88 -0.81 5.05 14.96
C ILE A 88 -0.23 4.17 16.08
N ASP A 89 -0.99 3.19 16.60
CA ASP A 89 -0.49 2.23 17.61
C ASP A 89 0.74 1.46 17.09
N LYS A 90 0.64 1.00 15.84
CA LYS A 90 1.75 0.31 15.16
C LYS A 90 2.97 1.22 15.03
N LEU A 91 2.78 2.47 14.63
CA LEU A 91 3.86 3.44 14.47
C LEU A 91 4.52 3.75 15.81
N GLU A 92 3.74 4.04 16.85
CA GLU A 92 4.25 4.31 18.20
C GLU A 92 5.12 3.16 18.71
N LYS A 93 4.63 1.93 18.57
CA LYS A 93 5.39 0.72 18.91
C LYS A 93 6.70 0.63 18.12
N GLN A 94 6.68 0.93 16.82
CA GLN A 94 7.89 0.91 15.99
C GLN A 94 8.89 2.00 16.40
N MET A 95 8.43 3.22 16.71
CA MET A 95 9.30 4.30 17.18
C MET A 95 10.02 3.90 18.47
N ILE A 96 9.29 3.32 19.44
CA ILE A 96 9.85 2.84 20.71
C ILE A 96 10.85 1.71 20.48
N GLN A 97 10.51 0.73 19.63
CA GLN A 97 11.42 -0.36 19.26
C GLN A 97 12.71 0.15 18.60
N ASN A 98 12.64 1.26 17.87
CA ASN A 98 13.78 1.92 17.24
C ASN A 98 14.52 2.89 18.16
N GLY A 99 14.20 2.91 19.46
CA GLY A 99 14.94 3.66 20.48
C GLY A 99 14.35 5.01 20.88
N ALA A 100 13.16 5.37 20.37
CA ALA A 100 12.46 6.56 20.86
C ALA A 100 11.97 6.32 22.31
N LYS A 101 12.10 7.34 23.16
CA LYS A 101 11.55 7.28 24.53
C LYS A 101 10.05 7.64 24.48
N PRO A 102 9.15 6.90 25.16
CA PRO A 102 7.72 7.20 25.16
C PRO A 102 7.41 8.67 25.48
N GLU A 103 8.12 9.26 26.44
CA GLU A 103 7.95 10.65 26.87
C GLU A 103 8.33 11.64 25.76
N SER A 104 9.29 11.29 24.91
CA SER A 104 9.76 12.15 23.82
C SER A 104 8.84 12.18 22.60
N ILE A 105 7.97 11.16 22.46
CA ILE A 105 7.05 11.04 21.32
C ILE A 105 5.59 11.28 21.71
N LYS A 106 5.30 11.38 23.02
CA LYS A 106 3.94 11.49 23.56
C LYS A 106 3.11 12.59 22.88
N ASP A 107 3.63 13.80 22.80
CA ASP A 107 2.89 14.94 22.23
C ASP A 107 2.65 14.76 20.72
N TYR A 108 3.60 14.15 20.02
CA TYR A 108 3.48 13.84 18.59
C TYR A 108 2.41 12.77 18.34
N ILE A 109 2.40 11.71 19.13
CA ILE A 109 1.36 10.68 19.08
C ILE A 109 0.00 11.28 19.43
N GLN A 110 -0.08 12.10 20.48
CA GLN A 110 -1.33 12.76 20.87
C GLN A 110 -1.89 13.63 19.75
N MET A 111 -1.05 14.42 19.08
CA MET A 111 -1.44 15.21 17.91
C MET A 111 -2.05 14.33 16.80
N MET A 112 -1.47 13.15 16.52
CA MET A 112 -2.06 12.23 15.54
C MET A 112 -3.43 11.68 15.98
N ARG A 113 -3.59 11.38 17.28
CA ARG A 113 -4.87 10.92 17.84
C ARG A 113 -5.95 11.99 17.74
N ASP A 114 -5.59 13.24 18.01
CA ASP A 114 -6.54 14.34 17.93
C ASP A 114 -6.93 14.64 16.47
N PHE A 115 -5.98 14.50 15.54
CA PHE A 115 -6.28 14.52 14.11
C PHE A 115 -7.25 13.40 13.73
N GLU A 116 -6.98 12.15 14.12
CA GLU A 116 -7.84 10.99 13.82
C GLU A 116 -9.27 11.17 14.33
N LYS A 117 -9.44 11.66 15.56
CA LYS A 117 -10.76 11.93 16.15
C LYS A 117 -11.54 13.01 15.42
N GLY A 118 -10.84 13.91 14.73
CA GLY A 118 -11.45 14.97 13.93
C GLY A 118 -11.98 14.49 12.58
N LEU A 119 -11.59 13.29 12.12
CA LEU A 119 -11.98 12.78 10.80
C LEU A 119 -13.35 12.11 10.82
N SER A 120 -14.19 12.45 9.84
CA SER A 120 -15.38 11.67 9.48
C SER A 120 -15.01 10.34 8.79
N GLU A 121 -15.97 9.42 8.70
CA GLU A 121 -15.79 8.14 8.01
C GLU A 121 -15.51 8.28 6.50
N ALA A 122 -15.94 9.39 5.90
CA ALA A 122 -15.63 9.71 4.52
C ALA A 122 -14.18 10.22 4.37
N GLU A 123 -13.70 11.03 5.32
CA GLU A 123 -12.33 11.54 5.30
C GLU A 123 -11.31 10.45 5.63
N LYS A 124 -11.68 9.42 6.39
CA LYS A 124 -10.83 8.22 6.57
C LYS A 124 -10.63 7.40 5.29
N LEU A 125 -11.37 7.71 4.22
CA LEU A 125 -11.30 7.06 2.91
C LEU A 125 -10.60 7.88 1.83
N SER A 126 -10.40 9.18 2.05
CA SER A 126 -9.77 10.12 1.11
C SER A 126 -8.26 10.16 1.31
#